data_AF-A0A7V2HZC7-F1
#
_entry.id   AF-A0A7V2HZC7-F1
#
_cell.length_a   1.000
_cell.length_b   1.000
_cell.length_c   1.000
_cell.angle_alpha   90.00
_cell.angle_beta   90.00
_cell.angle_gamma   90.00
#
_symmetry.space_group_name_H-M   'P 1'
#
loop_
_entity.id
_entity.type
_entity.pdbx_description
1 polymer ?
#
loop_
_entity_poly.entity_id
_entity_poly.type
_entity_poly.pdbx_seq_one_letter_code
_entity_poly.pdbx_strand_id
1 'polypeptide(L)'
;MFISLIASISLPNFFVENRGQFENNVLYYSYSGIYIMKDGSITIKNSKLHTKPNSIVPEYQEGYLNFPDKNINNLKLYKSIRLKEIQKGIDLIINAPSNGEFEFYIEIKPNAKMKELIFQNLKEIKFKEFRAFSGSNEVPIKSIIKNDTLYFEIGNYDKTKTLIIDPVAMLVSPHNDVVFGVDEYNNQVFAAGCTDGLSAFGSTLRDSFGGVGEVQVLKMNVLTV
;
A
#
# COMPACT_ATOMS: atom_id res chain seq x y z
N MET A 1 -26.73 33.50 4.75
CA MET A 1 -25.67 32.99 3.85
C MET A 1 -24.76 32.11 4.69
N PHE A 2 -24.99 30.79 4.70
CA PHE A 2 -24.15 29.85 5.45
C PHE A 2 -23.01 29.42 4.53
N ILE A 3 -21.79 29.83 4.86
CA ILE A 3 -20.57 29.35 4.21
C ILE A 3 -20.27 28.00 4.87
N SER A 4 -20.57 26.89 4.19
CA SER A 4 -20.06 25.59 4.64
C SER A 4 -18.59 25.49 4.26
N LEU A 5 -17.71 25.68 5.24
CA LEU A 5 -16.30 25.36 5.11
C LEU A 5 -16.19 23.83 5.13
N ILE A 6 -16.21 23.18 3.96
CA ILE A 6 -15.85 21.76 3.86
C ILE A 6 -14.33 21.71 3.98
N ALA A 7 -13.83 21.64 5.22
CA ALA A 7 -12.46 21.21 5.45
C ALA A 7 -12.39 19.75 4.99
N SER A 8 -11.67 19.48 3.90
CA SER A 8 -11.28 18.13 3.52
C SER A 8 -10.33 17.60 4.58
N ILE A 9 -10.88 16.93 5.59
CA ILE A 9 -10.10 16.21 6.60
C ILE A 9 -9.37 15.09 5.85
N SER A 10 -8.06 15.24 5.69
CA SER A 10 -7.21 14.15 5.24
C SER A 10 -7.37 13.00 6.24
N LEU A 11 -7.90 11.87 5.76
CA LEU A 11 -8.10 10.71 6.63
C LEU A 11 -6.73 10.16 7.04
N PRO A 12 -6.57 9.66 8.27
CA PRO A 12 -5.30 9.12 8.72
C PRO A 12 -4.88 7.89 7.91
N ASN A 13 -3.63 7.89 7.44
CA ASN A 13 -3.05 6.84 6.61
C ASN A 13 -2.41 5.73 7.47
N PHE A 14 -3.22 5.03 8.28
CA PHE A 14 -2.76 3.92 9.10
C PHE A 14 -3.85 2.87 9.37
N PHE A 15 -3.42 1.69 9.77
CA PHE A 15 -4.26 0.68 10.41
C PHE A 15 -4.21 0.77 11.93
N VAL A 16 -5.30 0.37 12.57
CA VAL A 16 -5.42 0.25 14.03
C VAL A 16 -6.04 -1.12 14.37
N GLU A 17 -5.61 -1.70 15.50
CA GLU A 17 -6.23 -2.90 16.06
C GLU A 17 -7.67 -2.60 16.55
N ASN A 18 -8.61 -3.47 16.20
CA ASN A 18 -9.95 -3.42 16.76
C ASN A 18 -9.97 -4.01 18.18
N ARG A 19 -10.26 -3.15 19.16
CA ARG A 19 -10.50 -3.47 20.57
C ARG A 19 -11.94 -3.19 21.00
N GLY A 20 -12.88 -3.19 20.04
CA GLY A 20 -14.30 -2.92 20.29
C GLY A 20 -14.79 -1.60 19.66
N GLN A 21 -14.01 -0.98 18.79
CA GLN A 21 -14.46 0.18 18.02
C GLN A 21 -15.42 -0.23 16.90
N PHE A 22 -15.25 -1.44 16.36
CA PHE A 22 -16.03 -2.04 15.26
C PHE A 22 -16.51 -3.45 15.64
N GLU A 23 -17.28 -4.08 14.74
CA GLU A 23 -17.76 -5.46 14.86
C GLU A 23 -16.64 -6.43 15.27
N ASN A 24 -16.98 -7.43 16.10
CA ASN A 24 -16.02 -8.35 16.71
C ASN A 24 -15.25 -9.22 15.69
N ASN A 25 -15.75 -9.36 14.47
CA ASN A 25 -15.08 -10.08 13.38
C ASN A 25 -13.96 -9.24 12.71
N VAL A 26 -13.92 -7.93 12.91
CA VAL A 26 -12.83 -7.06 12.43
C VAL A 26 -11.61 -7.21 13.35
N LEU A 27 -10.43 -7.42 12.76
CA LEU A 27 -9.16 -7.51 13.46
C LEU A 27 -8.37 -6.19 13.36
N TYR A 28 -8.19 -5.66 12.15
CA TYR A 28 -7.56 -4.36 11.89
C TYR A 28 -8.46 -3.52 10.98
N TYR A 29 -8.40 -2.21 11.10
CA TYR A 29 -9.14 -1.30 10.21
C TYR A 29 -8.35 -0.03 9.90
N SER A 30 -8.62 0.57 8.74
CA SER A 30 -8.20 1.92 8.39
C SER A 30 -9.40 2.86 8.32
N TYR A 31 -9.16 4.15 8.56
CA TYR A 31 -10.21 5.18 8.46
C TYR A 31 -10.67 5.43 7.03
N SER A 32 -9.91 4.97 6.04
CA SER A 32 -10.27 5.05 4.61
C SER A 32 -11.15 3.89 4.14
N GLY A 33 -11.65 3.06 5.07
CA GLY A 33 -12.65 2.02 4.78
C GLY A 33 -12.08 0.68 4.33
N ILE A 34 -10.88 0.32 4.82
CA ILE A 34 -10.30 -1.02 4.66
C ILE A 34 -10.40 -1.75 5.99
N TYR A 35 -10.93 -2.97 5.97
CA TYR A 35 -11.09 -3.81 7.15
C TYR A 35 -10.44 -5.17 6.90
N ILE A 36 -9.56 -5.57 7.81
CA ILE A 36 -8.97 -6.92 7.86
C ILE A 36 -9.75 -7.73 8.88
N MET A 37 -10.38 -8.80 8.44
CA MET A 37 -11.22 -9.65 9.28
C MET A 37 -10.36 -10.71 9.99
N LYS A 38 -10.88 -11.27 11.09
CA LYS A 38 -10.20 -12.34 11.85
C LYS A 38 -10.01 -13.64 11.05
N ASP A 39 -10.85 -13.89 10.04
CA ASP A 39 -10.69 -15.00 9.09
C ASP A 39 -9.68 -14.70 7.96
N GLY A 40 -9.07 -13.51 8.00
CA GLY A 40 -8.13 -12.98 7.01
C GLY A 40 -8.77 -12.42 5.75
N SER A 41 -10.09 -12.47 5.60
CA SER A 41 -10.74 -11.75 4.51
C SER A 41 -10.56 -10.24 4.67
N ILE A 42 -10.56 -9.52 3.55
CA ILE A 42 -10.39 -8.07 3.52
C ILE A 42 -11.63 -7.46 2.90
N THR A 43 -12.18 -6.45 3.55
CA THR A 43 -13.28 -5.65 3.01
C THR A 43 -12.74 -4.28 2.63
N ILE A 44 -13.00 -3.86 1.40
CA ILE A 44 -12.63 -2.53 0.88
C ILE A 44 -13.89 -1.95 0.25
N LYS A 45 -14.49 -0.94 0.87
CA LYS A 45 -15.82 -0.44 0.46
C LYS A 45 -16.82 -1.60 0.34
N ASN A 46 -17.37 -1.85 -0.85
CA ASN A 46 -18.33 -2.92 -1.14
C ASN A 46 -17.67 -4.22 -1.68
N SER A 47 -16.35 -4.23 -1.83
CA SER A 47 -15.59 -5.36 -2.34
C SER A 47 -15.03 -6.21 -1.21
N LYS A 48 -14.88 -7.51 -1.47
CA LYS A 48 -14.32 -8.45 -0.50
C LYS A 48 -13.24 -9.32 -1.17
N LEU A 49 -12.11 -9.46 -0.51
CA LEU A 49 -11.03 -10.35 -0.90
C LEU A 49 -10.92 -11.50 0.10
N HIS A 50 -10.98 -12.73 -0.40
CA HIS A 50 -10.83 -13.93 0.41
C HIS A 50 -9.41 -14.48 0.25
N THR A 51 -8.62 -14.42 1.33
CA THR A 51 -7.18 -14.77 1.28
C THR A 51 -6.84 -16.01 2.11
N LYS A 52 -7.59 -16.31 3.19
CA LYS A 52 -7.36 -17.44 4.11
C LYS A 52 -5.87 -17.63 4.48
N PRO A 53 -5.22 -16.63 5.10
CA PRO A 53 -3.81 -16.69 5.44
C PRO A 53 -3.57 -17.66 6.60
N ASN A 54 -2.34 -18.17 6.73
CA ASN A 54 -1.92 -18.90 7.92
C ASN A 54 -1.72 -17.97 9.12
N SER A 55 -1.30 -16.73 8.88
CA SER A 55 -1.13 -15.72 9.94
C SER A 55 -1.27 -14.30 9.40
N ILE A 56 -1.65 -13.38 10.29
CA ILE A 56 -1.79 -11.95 9.99
C ILE A 56 -0.78 -11.22 10.86
N VAL A 57 0.12 -10.47 10.23
CA VAL A 57 1.25 -9.80 10.90
C VAL A 57 1.19 -8.31 10.57
N PRO A 58 0.89 -7.43 11.53
CA PRO A 58 0.90 -6.01 11.30
C PRO A 58 2.32 -5.44 11.38
N GLU A 59 2.62 -4.40 10.61
CA GLU A 59 3.90 -3.69 10.66
C GLU A 59 3.73 -2.34 11.35
N TYR A 60 4.41 -2.19 12.50
CA TYR A 60 4.28 -1.00 13.34
C TYR A 60 4.83 0.24 12.64
N GLN A 61 4.17 1.38 12.89
CA GLN A 61 4.73 2.71 12.66
C GLN A 61 4.64 3.51 13.96
N GLU A 62 5.54 4.48 14.13
CA GLU A 62 5.55 5.30 15.33
C GLU A 62 4.21 6.04 15.53
N GLY A 63 3.75 6.06 16.78
CA GLY A 63 2.53 6.75 17.19
C GLY A 63 1.49 5.84 17.82
N TYR A 64 0.49 6.50 18.43
CA TYR A 64 -0.61 5.86 19.13
C TYR A 64 -1.91 6.64 18.93
N LEU A 65 -3.04 5.93 19.02
CA LEU A 65 -4.38 6.52 19.02
C LEU A 65 -5.10 6.23 20.35
N ASN A 66 -5.85 7.22 20.81
CA ASN A 66 -6.71 7.12 21.99
C ASN A 66 -8.16 7.37 21.61
N PHE A 67 -9.07 6.63 22.24
CA PHE A 67 -10.51 6.82 22.21
C PHE A 67 -11.00 6.99 23.65
N PRO A 68 -10.91 8.22 24.21
CA PRO A 68 -11.31 8.49 25.60
C PRO A 68 -12.76 8.08 25.87
N ASP A 69 -13.67 8.38 24.94
CA ASP A 69 -15.10 8.07 25.04
C ASP A 69 -15.41 6.57 25.11
N LYS A 70 -14.47 5.72 24.67
CA LYS A 70 -14.58 4.26 24.71
C LYS A 70 -13.66 3.63 25.76
N ASN A 71 -12.93 4.44 26.53
CA ASN A 71 -11.88 4.01 27.45
C ASN A 71 -10.83 3.10 26.79
N ILE A 72 -10.47 3.38 25.53
CA ILE A 72 -9.43 2.63 24.80
C ILE A 72 -8.25 3.57 24.59
N ASN A 73 -7.09 3.22 25.14
CA ASN A 73 -5.89 4.06 25.06
C ASN A 73 -4.70 3.27 24.50
N ASN A 74 -3.69 3.99 24.00
CA ASN A 74 -2.41 3.47 23.53
C ASN A 74 -2.54 2.42 22.42
N LEU A 75 -3.44 2.65 21.47
CA LEU A 75 -3.54 1.78 20.30
C LEU A 75 -2.41 2.07 19.35
N LYS A 76 -1.63 1.04 19.04
CA LYS A 76 -0.55 1.13 18.08
C LYS A 76 -1.09 1.44 16.68
N LEU A 77 -0.33 2.26 15.97
CA LEU A 77 -0.55 2.54 14.56
C LEU A 77 0.29 1.58 13.72
N TYR A 78 -0.26 1.13 12.60
CA TYR A 78 0.42 0.21 11.70
C TYR A 78 0.40 0.76 10.27
N LYS A 79 1.56 0.73 9.60
CA LYS A 79 1.68 1.20 8.21
C LYS A 79 1.31 0.14 7.19
N SER A 80 1.34 -1.15 7.55
CA SER A 80 0.97 -2.24 6.67
C SER A 80 0.44 -3.43 7.47
N ILE A 81 -0.32 -4.30 6.79
CA ILE A 81 -0.75 -5.60 7.31
C ILE A 81 -0.33 -6.68 6.31
N ARG A 82 0.50 -7.63 6.76
CA ARG A 82 0.95 -8.79 5.99
C ARG A 82 0.09 -10.00 6.32
N LEU A 83 -0.61 -10.51 5.31
CA LEU A 83 -1.32 -11.79 5.34
C LEU A 83 -0.37 -12.86 4.81
N LYS A 84 0.19 -13.67 5.71
CA LYS A 84 1.20 -14.67 5.37
C LYS A 84 0.59 -15.95 4.85
N GLU A 85 1.23 -16.54 3.85
CA GLU A 85 0.85 -17.83 3.27
C GLU A 85 -0.63 -17.87 2.86
N ILE A 86 -1.12 -16.83 2.17
CA ILE A 86 -2.45 -16.87 1.51
C ILE A 86 -2.54 -18.02 0.50
N GLN A 87 -1.37 -18.41 -0.01
CA GLN A 87 -1.07 -19.67 -0.64
C GLN A 87 0.34 -20.09 -0.21
N LYS A 88 0.72 -21.35 -0.44
CA LYS A 88 2.04 -21.84 -0.04
C LYS A 88 3.17 -21.00 -0.67
N GLY A 89 3.92 -20.31 0.17
CA GLY A 89 5.02 -19.43 -0.20
C GLY A 89 4.61 -18.07 -0.77
N ILE A 90 3.36 -17.64 -0.55
CA ILE A 90 2.84 -16.38 -1.08
C ILE A 90 2.23 -15.55 0.06
N ASP A 91 2.72 -14.32 0.21
CA ASP A 91 2.21 -13.34 1.17
C ASP A 91 1.49 -12.22 0.40
N LEU A 92 0.40 -11.69 0.97
CA LEU A 92 -0.23 -10.44 0.52
C LEU A 92 0.05 -9.37 1.56
N ILE A 93 0.56 -8.23 1.11
CA ILE A 93 0.83 -7.09 1.98
C ILE A 93 -0.06 -5.94 1.56
N ILE A 94 -0.78 -5.38 2.53
CA ILE A 94 -1.68 -4.24 2.32
C ILE A 94 -1.09 -3.06 3.05
N ASN A 95 -0.76 -2.01 2.31
CA ASN A 95 -0.27 -0.78 2.87
C ASN A 95 -1.45 0.06 3.36
N ALA A 96 -1.20 0.84 4.41
CA ALA A 96 -2.17 1.81 4.84
C ALA A 96 -2.39 2.82 3.70
N PRO A 97 -3.66 3.13 3.39
CA PRO A 97 -3.99 3.90 2.20
C PRO A 97 -3.41 5.30 2.33
N SER A 98 -2.72 5.78 1.29
CA SER A 98 -2.29 7.18 1.17
C SER A 98 -3.23 7.90 0.22
N ASN A 99 -3.74 9.08 0.59
CA ASN A 99 -4.62 9.90 -0.25
C ASN A 99 -5.86 9.16 -0.79
N GLY A 100 -6.38 8.22 0.00
CA GLY A 100 -7.58 7.45 -0.35
C GLY A 100 -7.36 6.33 -1.38
N GLU A 101 -6.10 6.03 -1.73
CA GLU A 101 -5.76 4.96 -2.66
C GLU A 101 -5.49 3.64 -1.91
N PHE A 102 -6.00 2.54 -2.46
CA PHE A 102 -5.74 1.20 -1.95
C PHE A 102 -4.42 0.68 -2.53
N GLU A 103 -3.43 0.48 -1.68
CA GLU A 103 -2.10 0.02 -2.07
C GLU A 103 -1.83 -1.37 -1.46
N PHE A 104 -1.42 -2.31 -2.30
CA PHE A 104 -1.05 -3.65 -1.89
C PHE A 104 -0.03 -4.22 -2.86
N TYR A 105 0.81 -5.13 -2.38
CA TYR A 105 1.72 -5.92 -3.22
C TYR A 105 1.69 -7.38 -2.79
N ILE A 106 2.12 -8.25 -3.70
CA ILE A 106 2.18 -9.69 -3.50
C ILE A 106 3.64 -10.11 -3.52
N GLU A 107 4.05 -10.86 -2.50
CA GLU A 107 5.40 -11.42 -2.39
C GLU A 107 5.32 -12.94 -2.61
N ILE A 108 6.03 -13.43 -3.62
CA ILE A 108 6.08 -14.84 -4.00
C ILE A 108 7.49 -15.35 -3.71
N LYS A 109 7.62 -16.17 -2.68
CA LYS A 109 8.90 -16.74 -2.23
C LYS A 109 9.52 -17.65 -3.30
N PRO A 110 10.84 -17.90 -3.26
CA PRO A 110 11.50 -18.81 -4.19
C PRO A 110 10.78 -20.15 -4.32
N ASN A 111 10.59 -20.58 -5.57
CA ASN A 111 9.93 -21.82 -5.96
C ASN A 111 8.44 -21.94 -5.58
N ALA A 112 7.81 -20.88 -5.04
CA ALA A 112 6.38 -20.86 -4.79
C ALA A 112 5.61 -20.90 -6.12
N LYS A 113 4.45 -21.59 -6.09
CA LYS A 113 3.57 -21.70 -7.25
C LYS A 113 2.31 -20.89 -6.98
N MET A 114 2.22 -19.75 -7.66
CA MET A 114 1.02 -18.93 -7.61
C MET A 114 -0.11 -19.60 -8.37
N LYS A 115 -1.21 -19.82 -7.65
CA LYS A 115 -2.54 -20.04 -8.22
C LYS A 115 -3.28 -18.70 -8.26
N GLU A 116 -4.49 -18.75 -8.80
CA GLU A 116 -5.46 -17.66 -8.87
C GLU A 116 -5.65 -16.95 -7.51
N LEU A 117 -5.71 -15.61 -7.52
CA LEU A 117 -6.16 -14.82 -6.37
C LEU A 117 -7.59 -14.34 -6.63
N ILE A 118 -8.52 -14.78 -5.79
CA ILE A 118 -9.95 -14.54 -5.99
C ILE A 118 -10.37 -13.30 -5.22
N PHE A 119 -10.53 -12.21 -5.95
CA PHE A 119 -11.27 -11.06 -5.48
C PHE A 119 -12.76 -11.25 -5.81
N GLN A 120 -13.65 -10.68 -5.01
CA GLN A 120 -15.08 -10.68 -5.28
C GLN A 120 -15.59 -9.23 -5.31
N ASN A 121 -16.54 -8.97 -6.22
CA ASN A 121 -17.16 -7.66 -6.40
C ASN A 121 -16.13 -6.54 -6.68
N LEU A 122 -15.19 -6.76 -7.60
CA LEU A 122 -14.13 -5.80 -7.96
C LEU A 122 -14.63 -4.53 -8.68
N LYS A 123 -15.92 -4.44 -9.02
CA LYS A 123 -16.48 -3.37 -9.87
C LYS A 123 -16.14 -1.95 -9.45
N GLU A 124 -15.88 -1.72 -8.17
CA GLU A 124 -15.58 -0.40 -7.60
C GLU A 124 -14.09 -0.16 -7.32
N ILE A 125 -13.23 -1.17 -7.48
CA ILE A 125 -11.78 -1.06 -7.26
C ILE A 125 -11.08 -0.85 -8.59
N LYS A 126 -10.50 0.35 -8.77
CA LYS A 126 -9.55 0.62 -9.84
C LYS A 126 -8.15 0.25 -9.37
N PHE A 127 -7.45 -0.53 -10.17
CA PHE A 127 -6.05 -0.86 -9.94
C PHE A 127 -5.17 0.02 -10.83
N LYS A 128 -4.01 0.45 -10.29
CA LYS A 128 -2.93 0.96 -11.12
C LYS A 128 -2.32 -0.18 -11.93
N GLU A 129 -1.52 0.16 -12.93
CA GLU A 129 -0.77 -0.83 -13.70
C GLU A 129 0.15 -1.63 -12.78
N PHE A 130 0.07 -2.95 -12.86
CA PHE A 130 0.93 -3.84 -12.10
C PHE A 130 2.28 -4.00 -12.78
N ARG A 131 3.35 -3.99 -12.00
CA ARG A 131 4.69 -4.36 -12.43
C ARG A 131 5.17 -5.54 -11.59
N ALA A 132 6.10 -6.32 -12.13
CA ALA A 132 6.64 -7.48 -11.44
C ALA A 132 8.16 -7.46 -11.45
N PHE A 133 8.78 -7.87 -10.34
CA PHE A 133 10.23 -7.85 -10.16
C PHE A 133 10.73 -9.14 -9.54
N SER A 134 11.71 -9.78 -10.18
CA SER A 134 12.39 -10.98 -9.71
C SER A 134 13.79 -10.59 -9.23
N GLY A 135 13.94 -10.28 -7.94
CA GLY A 135 15.07 -9.50 -7.44
C GLY A 135 15.06 -8.09 -8.06
N SER A 136 16.18 -7.64 -8.62
CA SER A 136 16.30 -6.32 -9.27
C SER A 136 15.79 -6.26 -10.72
N ASN A 137 15.38 -7.40 -11.30
CA ASN A 137 15.00 -7.47 -12.71
C ASN A 137 13.48 -7.38 -12.87
N GLU A 138 13.02 -6.46 -13.70
CA GLU A 138 11.61 -6.38 -14.08
C GLU A 138 11.21 -7.58 -14.96
N VAL A 139 10.01 -8.09 -14.73
CA VAL A 139 9.41 -9.23 -15.42
C VAL A 139 8.13 -8.75 -16.11
N PRO A 140 7.91 -9.09 -17.39
CA PRO A 140 6.66 -8.79 -18.07
C PRO A 140 5.47 -9.36 -17.30
N ILE A 141 4.47 -8.54 -17.05
CA ILE A 141 3.24 -8.96 -16.38
C ILE A 141 2.03 -8.34 -17.08
N LYS A 142 0.92 -9.07 -17.08
CA LYS A 142 -0.37 -8.60 -17.54
C LYS A 142 -1.45 -9.00 -16.55
N SER A 143 -2.19 -8.02 -16.05
CA SER A 143 -3.37 -8.26 -15.23
C SER A 143 -4.60 -8.49 -16.10
N ILE A 144 -5.39 -9.51 -15.77
CA ILE A 144 -6.66 -9.83 -16.45
C ILE A 144 -7.75 -9.91 -15.39
N ILE A 145 -8.85 -9.18 -15.58
CA ILE A 145 -10.03 -9.30 -14.72
C ILE A 145 -11.10 -10.10 -15.47
N LYS A 146 -11.52 -11.24 -14.91
CA LYS A 146 -12.59 -12.07 -15.46
C LYS A 146 -13.46 -12.58 -14.33
N ASN A 147 -14.78 -12.45 -14.46
CA ASN A 147 -15.75 -12.89 -13.44
C ASN A 147 -15.42 -12.36 -12.03
N ASP A 148 -15.13 -11.06 -11.92
CA ASP A 148 -14.68 -10.38 -10.70
C ASP A 148 -13.38 -10.92 -10.08
N THR A 149 -12.68 -11.83 -10.75
CA THR A 149 -11.39 -12.41 -10.31
C THR A 149 -10.22 -11.73 -11.02
N LEU A 150 -9.16 -11.39 -10.27
CA LEU A 150 -7.92 -10.81 -10.79
C LEU A 150 -6.89 -11.91 -11.05
N TYR A 151 -6.44 -11.99 -12.30
CA TYR A 151 -5.44 -12.93 -12.78
C TYR A 151 -4.18 -12.17 -13.18
N PHE A 152 -3.03 -12.84 -13.06
CA PHE A 152 -1.75 -12.35 -13.55
C PHE A 152 -1.14 -13.35 -14.52
N GLU A 153 -0.90 -12.90 -15.76
CA GLU A 153 -0.01 -13.57 -16.70
C GLU A 153 1.39 -13.00 -16.50
N ILE A 154 2.33 -13.84 -16.05
CA ILE A 154 3.68 -13.44 -15.70
C ILE A 154 4.64 -14.11 -16.69
N GLY A 155 5.55 -13.32 -17.27
CA GLY A 155 6.60 -13.77 -18.16
C GLY A 155 7.61 -14.69 -17.46
N ASN A 156 8.65 -15.12 -18.18
CA ASN A 156 9.71 -15.92 -17.59
C ASN A 156 10.48 -15.11 -16.54
N TYR A 157 10.70 -15.70 -15.36
CA TYR A 157 11.45 -15.11 -14.26
C TYR A 157 12.31 -16.14 -13.52
N ASP A 158 13.25 -15.66 -12.72
CA ASP A 158 14.14 -16.49 -11.91
C ASP A 158 13.43 -16.98 -10.65
N LYS A 159 12.96 -18.22 -10.67
CA LYS A 159 12.22 -18.84 -9.55
C LYS A 159 13.07 -19.09 -8.31
N THR A 160 14.39 -18.89 -8.38
CA THR A 160 15.25 -18.97 -7.19
C THR A 160 15.24 -17.68 -6.38
N LYS A 161 14.69 -16.60 -6.94
CA LYS A 161 14.52 -15.31 -6.29
C LYS A 161 13.06 -15.08 -5.90
N THR A 162 12.85 -14.18 -4.94
CA THR A 162 11.53 -13.66 -4.63
C THR A 162 11.01 -12.87 -5.82
N LEU A 163 9.75 -13.11 -6.18
CA LEU A 163 9.02 -12.33 -7.17
C LEU A 163 8.04 -11.41 -6.43
N ILE A 164 8.13 -10.11 -6.68
CA ILE A 164 7.21 -9.09 -6.16
C ILE A 164 6.29 -8.65 -7.29
N ILE A 165 4.98 -8.66 -7.06
CA ILE A 165 3.99 -8.04 -7.95
C ILE A 165 3.44 -6.83 -7.22
N ASP A 166 3.71 -5.65 -7.77
CA ASP A 166 3.41 -4.37 -7.14
C ASP A 166 2.78 -3.41 -8.18
N PRO A 167 1.62 -2.80 -7.90
CA PRO A 167 1.21 -1.57 -8.58
C PRO A 167 2.15 -0.43 -8.15
N VAL A 168 3.36 -0.42 -8.69
CA VAL A 168 4.49 0.44 -8.28
C VAL A 168 4.08 1.90 -8.08
N ALA A 169 4.58 2.48 -6.98
CA ALA A 169 4.65 3.92 -6.78
C ALA A 169 5.56 4.55 -7.86
N MET A 170 4.94 5.21 -8.83
CA MET A 170 5.65 5.93 -9.88
C MET A 170 6.09 7.31 -9.34
N LEU A 171 7.38 7.61 -9.42
CA LEU A 171 7.88 8.98 -9.27
C LEU A 171 7.55 9.76 -10.54
N VAL A 172 6.41 10.44 -10.55
CA VAL A 172 5.99 11.35 -11.62
C VAL A 172 5.88 12.77 -11.11
N SER A 173 6.33 13.72 -11.91
CA SER A 173 5.93 15.12 -11.79
C SER A 173 5.14 15.54 -13.03
N PRO A 174 4.05 16.29 -12.89
CA PRO A 174 3.32 16.87 -14.01
C PRO A 174 3.98 18.15 -14.56
N HIS A 175 5.16 18.55 -14.08
CA HIS A 175 5.86 19.80 -14.45
C HIS A 175 7.23 19.50 -15.10
N ASN A 176 8.01 20.53 -15.48
CA ASN A 176 9.35 20.39 -16.06
C ASN A 176 10.41 19.97 -15.01
N ASP A 177 10.02 19.15 -14.05
CA ASP A 177 10.84 18.78 -12.92
C ASP A 177 11.86 17.72 -13.34
N VAL A 178 13.10 17.90 -12.90
CA VAL A 178 14.21 17.03 -13.28
C VAL A 178 14.75 16.37 -12.04
N VAL A 179 14.87 15.03 -12.05
CA VAL A 179 15.60 14.30 -11.02
C VAL A 179 17.05 14.13 -11.50
N PHE A 180 17.99 14.66 -10.73
CA PHE A 180 19.42 14.59 -11.01
C PHE A 180 20.08 13.35 -10.40
N GLY A 181 19.51 12.82 -9.32
CA GLY A 181 20.04 11.65 -8.65
C GLY A 181 18.97 10.93 -7.85
N VAL A 182 19.09 9.61 -7.80
CA VAL A 182 18.30 8.76 -6.90
C VAL A 182 19.31 7.94 -6.10
N ASP A 183 19.16 7.94 -4.79
CA ASP A 183 19.98 7.14 -3.88
C ASP A 183 19.11 6.44 -2.85
N GLU A 184 19.62 5.37 -2.25
CA GLU A 184 18.93 4.61 -1.21
C GLU A 184 19.79 4.59 0.06
N TYR A 185 19.20 4.97 1.19
CA TYR A 185 19.88 4.91 2.48
C TYR A 185 18.88 4.56 3.59
N ASN A 186 19.19 3.55 4.40
CA ASN A 186 18.33 3.08 5.50
C ASN A 186 16.87 2.81 5.10
N ASN A 187 16.65 2.08 4.00
CA ASN A 187 15.30 1.75 3.49
C ASN A 187 14.49 3.01 3.12
N GLN A 188 15.19 4.06 2.70
CA GLN A 188 14.59 5.29 2.21
C GLN A 188 15.21 5.61 0.86
N VAL A 189 14.37 5.86 -0.14
CA VAL A 189 14.82 6.36 -1.42
C VAL A 189 14.79 7.88 -1.37
N PHE A 190 15.93 8.47 -1.68
CA PHE A 190 16.13 9.88 -1.82
C PHE A 190 16.19 10.20 -3.29
N ALA A 191 15.37 11.13 -3.76
CA ALA A 191 15.49 11.68 -5.10
C ALA A 191 15.90 13.15 -4.98
N ALA A 192 17.06 13.51 -5.54
CA ALA A 192 17.52 14.88 -5.64
C ALA A 192 17.15 15.43 -7.02
N GLY A 193 16.50 16.59 -7.08
CA GLY A 193 16.00 17.16 -8.33
C GLY A 193 15.70 18.64 -8.26
N CYS A 194 15.17 19.22 -9.33
CA CYS A 194 14.60 20.56 -9.37
C CYS A 194 13.11 20.46 -9.69
N THR A 195 12.29 21.32 -9.07
CA THR A 195 10.87 21.44 -9.41
C THR A 195 10.39 22.88 -9.42
N ASP A 196 9.40 23.12 -10.28
CA ASP A 196 8.67 24.38 -10.38
C ASP A 196 7.66 24.58 -9.21
N GLY A 197 7.43 23.55 -8.37
CA GLY A 197 6.59 23.66 -7.18
C GLY A 197 6.66 22.46 -6.24
N LEU A 198 6.75 22.70 -4.92
CA LEU A 198 6.86 21.66 -3.88
C LEU A 198 5.71 20.63 -3.88
N SER A 199 4.56 20.96 -4.48
CA SER A 199 3.40 20.08 -4.65
C SER A 199 3.42 19.23 -5.93
N ALA A 200 4.42 19.41 -6.82
CA ALA A 200 4.46 18.79 -8.13
C ALA A 200 5.03 17.36 -8.12
N PHE A 201 5.84 16.97 -7.12
CA PHE A 201 6.31 15.59 -6.99
C PHE A 201 5.31 14.64 -6.31
N GLY A 202 4.19 14.34 -6.99
CA GLY A 202 3.31 13.18 -6.73
C GLY A 202 2.55 13.12 -5.39
N SER A 203 1.59 12.18 -5.30
CA SER A 203 0.54 12.10 -4.28
C SER A 203 0.86 11.16 -3.10
N THR A 204 2.08 11.14 -2.57
CA THR A 204 2.40 10.35 -1.35
C THR A 204 2.89 11.26 -0.22
N LEU A 205 2.72 10.84 1.04
CA LEU A 205 3.26 11.54 2.22
C LEU A 205 4.79 11.64 2.08
N ARG A 206 5.32 12.86 1.96
CA ARG A 206 6.74 13.11 1.68
C ARG A 206 7.25 14.28 2.50
N ASP A 207 8.46 14.12 3.01
CA ASP A 207 9.26 15.25 3.48
C ASP A 207 10.03 15.79 2.27
N SER A 208 9.75 17.03 1.90
CA SER A 208 10.49 17.79 0.88
C SER A 208 11.41 18.79 1.56
N PHE A 209 12.69 18.77 1.20
CA PHE A 209 13.69 19.68 1.72
C PHE A 209 14.20 20.57 0.58
N GLY A 210 13.99 21.88 0.68
CA GLY A 210 14.45 22.89 -0.30
C GLY A 210 13.40 23.94 -0.68
N GLY A 211 13.81 24.94 -1.47
CA GLY A 211 12.95 26.00 -2.02
C GLY A 211 12.56 25.77 -3.49
N VAL A 212 11.53 26.46 -3.96
CA VAL A 212 11.12 26.47 -5.39
C VAL A 212 12.27 27.04 -6.24
N GLY A 213 12.67 26.34 -7.31
CA GLY A 213 13.78 26.75 -8.18
C GLY A 213 15.19 26.41 -7.70
N GLU A 214 15.33 25.68 -6.58
CA GLU A 214 16.61 25.15 -6.08
C GLU A 214 16.66 23.62 -6.16
N VAL A 215 17.85 23.03 -5.92
CA VAL A 215 17.97 21.57 -5.77
C VAL A 215 17.21 21.13 -4.52
N GLN A 216 16.24 20.26 -4.70
CA GLN A 216 15.40 19.70 -3.66
C GLN A 216 15.73 18.24 -3.44
N VAL A 217 15.62 17.80 -2.19
CA VAL A 217 15.72 16.39 -1.82
C VAL A 217 14.35 15.91 -1.39
N LEU A 218 13.86 14.91 -2.11
CA LEU A 218 12.65 14.18 -1.83
C LEU A 218 13.00 12.92 -1.05
N LYS A 219 12.38 12.73 0.11
CA LYS A 219 12.53 11.52 0.91
C LYS A 219 11.29 10.64 0.78
N MET A 220 11.48 9.42 0.32
CA MET A 220 10.46 8.38 0.30
C MET A 220 10.88 7.23 1.19
N ASN A 221 9.99 6.77 2.07
CA ASN A 221 10.20 5.49 2.72
C ASN A 221 9.95 4.39 1.68
N VAL A 222 10.95 3.55 1.43
CA VAL A 222 10.81 2.41 0.55
C VAL A 222 10.85 1.16 1.39
N LEU A 223 9.84 0.31 1.23
CA LEU A 223 9.92 -1.03 1.78
C LEU A 223 10.98 -1.78 0.97
N THR A 224 12.20 -1.86 1.48
CA THR A 224 13.17 -2.86 1.02
C THR A 224 12.70 -4.23 1.50
N VAL A 225 12.64 -5.16 0.54
CA VAL A 225 12.35 -6.59 0.77
C VAL A 225 13.65 -7.36 0.71
#